data_AF-A0A143BSH6-F1
#
_entry.id   AF-A0A143BSH6-F1
#
_cell.length_a   1.000
_cell.length_b   1.000
_cell.length_c   1.000
_cell.angle_alpha   90.00
_cell.angle_beta   90.00
_cell.angle_gamma   90.00
#
_symmetry.space_group_name_H-M   'P 1'
#
loop_
_entity.id
_entity.type
_entity.pdbx_description
1 polymer ?
#
loop_
_entity_poly.entity_id
_entity_poly.type
_entity_poly.pdbx_seq_one_letter_code
_entity_poly.pdbx_strand_id
1 'polypeptide(L)'
;MLYSSLHVFDAMRRSSQPGHMTFGSDAMVEFYGGLVTAMPADQVLQRLGADFHPQALFDMDRLLREYAQAENLAHQAKVLREGAADKQTSVLHMLQMEQRFDRMQGYPAQLRPIFEEITAPLGDASRAVLGFALHQALEAADIYHARQAARLGEVMDAFENASAVLAPSPDREQRVQVAATLTAGVATFGASPIEDDLPGVLATELNAPHEEMARLVAALTTPLGSQPALKTLGDTNSLRRRPVIGLDNSRSLWARPGDFMHEALDWAADACHNHPDLLKSFDKQRQDGCEELVRRTLAAVFGEIYVHHGATYPDPGHPDVDVLVAMPGAVLTVEAKGGRFTDPARRAAPDRVNRKTREFVDKALEQNARTIAYLESGKGNLRSRNKKRLLLPDHLPPAVSVIVTLERVDPFATHLPDGGKRRAEPKDGTWLVTLADLVMVADILRHPAEFYAYAHTRAAIAKAGGPRVFIEADALAGWLDHRVQPVKPAPDEIVFLDTGNEAVNDYYTQVIAPDSASPARPGSGVLAEILDSLDVVHRERPQDWNGLAIAALAVQPEDWRPVRKALRAAQPAASGTRRARKRARRAADGIRLSPHLTVYVRSSTDETSPPPLGPTTLLLNTP
;
A
#
# COMPACT_ATOMS: atom_id res chain seq x y z
N MET A 1 -7.41 -7.80 30.62
CA MET A 1 -8.11 -8.92 29.96
C MET A 1 -9.09 -8.45 28.89
N LEU A 2 -10.17 -7.71 29.23
CA LEU A 2 -11.18 -7.25 28.24
C LEU A 2 -10.57 -6.59 26.98
N TYR A 3 -9.57 -5.70 27.12
CA TYR A 3 -8.88 -5.10 25.97
C TYR A 3 -8.25 -6.13 25.02
N SER A 4 -7.57 -7.13 25.59
CA SER A 4 -6.94 -8.21 24.82
C SER A 4 -7.99 -9.11 24.16
N SER A 5 -9.10 -9.38 24.84
CA SER A 5 -10.23 -10.14 24.28
C SER A 5 -10.92 -9.42 23.12
N LEU A 6 -11.01 -8.09 23.16
CA LEU A 6 -11.54 -7.29 22.05
C LEU A 6 -10.68 -7.40 20.79
N HIS A 7 -9.36 -7.53 20.92
CA HIS A 7 -8.48 -7.75 19.76
C HIS A 7 -8.76 -9.10 19.08
N VAL A 8 -8.92 -10.16 19.86
CA VAL A 8 -9.26 -11.48 19.30
C VAL A 8 -10.66 -11.46 18.68
N PHE A 9 -11.63 -10.82 19.35
CA PHE A 9 -12.98 -10.65 18.81
C PHE A 9 -12.97 -9.87 17.49
N ASP A 10 -12.19 -8.80 17.40
CA ASP A 10 -12.04 -8.04 16.16
C ASP A 10 -11.38 -8.87 15.05
N ALA A 11 -10.34 -9.65 15.37
CA ALA A 11 -9.68 -10.54 14.41
C ALA A 11 -10.63 -11.62 13.85
N MET A 12 -11.42 -12.27 14.72
CA MET A 12 -12.46 -13.24 14.31
C MET A 12 -13.53 -12.60 13.42
N ARG A 13 -13.84 -11.32 13.65
CA ARG A 13 -14.80 -10.59 12.84
C ARG A 13 -14.22 -10.21 11.48
N ARG A 14 -12.95 -9.78 11.42
CA ARG A 14 -12.25 -9.50 10.16
C ARG A 14 -12.14 -10.74 9.25
N SER A 15 -12.03 -11.93 9.82
CA SER A 15 -12.00 -13.18 9.04
C SER A 15 -13.38 -13.64 8.56
N SER A 16 -14.47 -13.16 9.16
CA SER A 16 -15.85 -13.60 8.86
C SER A 16 -16.72 -12.54 8.18
N GLN A 17 -16.28 -11.28 8.12
CA GLN A 17 -17.03 -10.16 7.57
C GLN A 17 -16.27 -9.49 6.40
N PRO A 18 -16.99 -9.05 5.35
CA PRO A 18 -16.47 -8.14 4.33
C PRO A 18 -15.70 -6.94 4.92
N GLY A 19 -14.61 -6.55 4.26
CA GLY A 19 -13.71 -5.48 4.73
C GLY A 19 -14.39 -4.14 5.01
N HIS A 20 -15.39 -3.75 4.21
CA HIS A 20 -16.13 -2.49 4.43
C HIS A 20 -16.92 -2.47 5.75
N MET A 21 -17.30 -3.63 6.31
CA MET A 21 -17.96 -3.72 7.62
C MET A 21 -16.97 -3.70 8.80
N THR A 22 -15.68 -3.89 8.52
CA THR A 22 -14.62 -3.96 9.53
C THR A 22 -13.64 -2.78 9.45
N PHE A 23 -13.78 -1.91 8.45
CA PHE A 23 -13.00 -0.69 8.31
C PHE A 23 -12.99 0.16 9.60
N GLY A 24 -11.79 0.58 10.02
CA GLY A 24 -11.56 1.39 11.21
C GLY A 24 -11.72 0.68 12.56
N SER A 25 -11.88 -0.64 12.57
CA SER A 25 -12.03 -1.37 13.83
C SER A 25 -10.77 -1.52 14.66
N ASP A 26 -9.61 -1.52 14.01
CA ASP A 26 -8.31 -1.43 14.66
C ASP A 26 -8.23 -0.14 15.46
N ALA A 27 -8.56 0.99 14.83
CA ALA A 27 -8.57 2.29 15.47
C ALA A 27 -9.49 2.32 16.70
N MET A 28 -10.65 1.66 16.62
CA MET A 28 -11.59 1.54 17.75
C MET A 28 -11.00 0.74 18.92
N VAL A 29 -10.44 -0.44 18.66
CA VAL A 29 -9.86 -1.29 19.71
C VAL A 29 -8.59 -0.63 20.28
N GLU A 30 -7.74 -0.07 19.43
CA GLU A 30 -6.55 0.69 19.81
C GLU A 30 -6.91 1.89 20.69
N PHE A 31 -7.96 2.64 20.35
CA PHE A 31 -8.47 3.73 21.17
C PHE A 31 -8.89 3.26 22.56
N TYR A 32 -9.53 2.09 22.68
CA TYR A 32 -9.84 1.52 23.99
C TYR A 32 -8.58 1.20 24.80
N GLY A 33 -7.55 0.63 24.17
CA GLY A 33 -6.24 0.47 24.82
C GLY A 33 -5.59 1.80 25.21
N GLY A 34 -5.80 2.83 24.40
CA GLY A 34 -5.41 4.20 24.68
C GLY A 34 -6.10 4.75 25.93
N LEU A 35 -7.41 4.50 26.08
CA LEU A 35 -8.16 4.87 27.28
C LEU A 35 -7.65 4.13 28.53
N VAL A 36 -7.31 2.83 28.41
CA VAL A 36 -6.69 2.07 29.51
C VAL A 36 -5.37 2.70 29.95
N THR A 37 -4.54 3.14 29.01
CA THR A 37 -3.25 3.79 29.31
C THR A 37 -3.39 5.27 29.69
N ALA A 38 -4.55 5.89 29.46
CA ALA A 38 -4.89 7.22 29.98
C ALA A 38 -5.33 7.18 31.46
N MET A 39 -5.83 6.04 31.94
CA MET A 39 -6.30 5.88 33.32
C MET A 39 -5.14 5.88 34.34
N PRO A 40 -5.38 6.34 35.59
CA PRO A 40 -4.42 6.20 36.67
C PRO A 40 -4.01 4.74 36.90
N ALA A 41 -2.71 4.51 37.10
CA ALA A 41 -2.15 3.16 37.18
C ALA A 41 -2.76 2.32 38.31
N ASP A 42 -2.99 2.93 39.48
CA ASP A 42 -3.61 2.27 40.64
C ASP A 42 -5.02 1.75 40.33
N GLN A 43 -5.82 2.51 39.57
CA GLN A 43 -7.17 2.09 39.19
C GLN A 43 -7.19 0.91 38.22
N VAL A 44 -6.22 0.87 37.29
CA VAL A 44 -6.11 -0.24 36.33
C VAL A 44 -5.59 -1.48 37.05
N LEU A 45 -4.57 -1.34 37.90
CA LEU A 45 -4.00 -2.44 38.66
C LEU A 45 -4.99 -3.08 39.64
N GLN A 46 -5.86 -2.29 40.29
CA GLN A 46 -6.93 -2.80 41.15
C GLN A 46 -7.96 -3.66 40.39
N ARG A 47 -8.11 -3.45 39.08
CA ARG A 47 -9.04 -4.21 38.23
C ARG A 47 -8.35 -5.36 37.50
N LEU A 48 -7.04 -5.52 37.66
CA LEU A 48 -6.28 -6.55 36.99
C LEU A 48 -6.70 -7.93 37.51
N GLY A 49 -7.07 -8.83 36.62
CA GLY A 49 -7.58 -10.16 36.99
C GLY A 49 -9.02 -10.16 37.50
N ALA A 50 -9.73 -9.02 37.52
CA ALA A 50 -11.15 -9.01 37.79
C ALA A 50 -11.91 -9.77 36.68
N ASP A 51 -12.78 -10.69 37.07
CA ASP A 51 -13.69 -11.35 36.15
C ASP A 51 -14.64 -10.32 35.53
N PHE A 52 -14.90 -10.48 34.23
CA PHE A 52 -15.94 -9.72 33.55
C PHE A 52 -16.94 -10.69 32.92
N HIS A 53 -18.21 -10.30 32.95
CA HIS A 53 -19.25 -11.09 32.30
C HIS A 53 -19.00 -11.11 30.78
N PRO A 54 -19.13 -12.25 30.07
CA PRO A 54 -18.89 -12.33 28.62
C PRO A 54 -19.65 -11.28 27.79
N GLN A 55 -20.84 -10.89 28.25
CA GLN A 55 -21.64 -9.80 27.65
C GLN A 55 -20.88 -8.46 27.55
N ALA A 56 -19.96 -8.17 28.49
CA ALA A 56 -19.19 -6.94 28.48
C ALA A 56 -18.28 -6.82 27.25
N LEU A 57 -17.88 -7.94 26.63
CA LEU A 57 -17.15 -7.95 25.36
C LEU A 57 -18.01 -7.36 24.23
N PHE A 58 -19.23 -7.87 24.08
CA PHE A 58 -20.17 -7.41 23.06
C PHE A 58 -20.65 -5.98 23.33
N ASP A 59 -20.90 -5.65 24.60
CA ASP A 59 -21.31 -4.30 24.98
C ASP A 59 -20.21 -3.28 24.69
N MET A 60 -18.94 -3.61 24.97
CA MET A 60 -17.82 -2.72 24.69
C MET A 60 -17.58 -2.57 23.18
N ASP A 61 -17.62 -3.66 22.41
CA ASP A 61 -17.52 -3.59 20.94
C ASP A 61 -18.63 -2.70 20.34
N ARG A 62 -19.89 -2.91 20.77
CA ARG A 62 -21.03 -2.09 20.35
C ARG A 62 -20.82 -0.61 20.71
N LEU A 63 -20.41 -0.31 21.95
CA LEU A 63 -20.18 1.05 22.42
C LEU A 63 -19.06 1.74 21.64
N LEU A 64 -17.97 1.03 21.32
CA LEU A 64 -16.88 1.57 20.50
C LEU A 64 -17.35 1.93 19.10
N ARG A 65 -18.21 1.09 18.48
CA ARG A 65 -18.81 1.37 17.17
C ARG A 65 -19.74 2.56 17.19
N GLU A 66 -20.64 2.62 18.18
CA GLU A 66 -21.56 3.74 18.35
C GLU A 66 -20.78 5.05 18.56
N TYR A 67 -19.72 5.01 19.35
CA TYR A 67 -18.83 6.14 19.57
C TYR A 67 -18.11 6.57 18.28
N ALA A 68 -17.50 5.62 17.57
CA ALA A 68 -16.83 5.88 16.29
C ALA A 68 -17.76 6.46 15.23
N GLN A 69 -18.97 5.92 15.13
CA GLN A 69 -20.00 6.42 14.22
C GLN A 69 -20.42 7.84 14.59
N ALA A 70 -20.63 8.12 15.89
CA ALA A 70 -20.96 9.46 16.36
C ALA A 70 -19.83 10.47 16.09
N GLU A 71 -18.57 10.10 16.32
CA GLU A 71 -17.40 10.93 15.99
C GLU A 71 -17.29 11.21 14.48
N ASN A 72 -17.51 10.18 13.64
CA ASN A 72 -17.50 10.34 12.19
C ASN A 72 -18.64 11.27 11.72
N LEU A 73 -19.86 11.06 12.22
CA LEU A 73 -21.00 11.94 11.90
C LEU A 73 -20.77 13.38 12.37
N ALA A 74 -20.21 13.57 13.57
CA ALA A 74 -19.87 14.90 14.07
C ALA A 74 -18.82 15.58 13.20
N HIS A 75 -17.82 14.83 12.72
CA HIS A 75 -16.83 15.30 11.77
C HIS A 75 -17.44 15.66 10.42
N GLN A 76 -18.20 14.76 9.79
CA GLN A 76 -18.88 15.03 8.53
C GLN A 76 -19.82 16.24 8.64
N ALA A 77 -20.58 16.36 9.73
CA ALA A 77 -21.43 17.53 9.97
C ALA A 77 -20.61 18.82 10.15
N LYS A 78 -19.40 18.75 10.70
CA LYS A 78 -18.46 19.87 10.75
C LYS A 78 -17.99 20.23 9.33
N VAL A 79 -17.54 19.25 8.55
CA VAL A 79 -17.13 19.42 7.14
C VAL A 79 -18.23 20.06 6.30
N LEU A 80 -19.48 19.58 6.44
CA LEU A 80 -20.63 20.10 5.70
C LEU A 80 -21.00 21.52 6.12
N ARG A 81 -20.89 21.86 7.41
CA ARG A 81 -21.22 23.21 7.93
C ARG A 81 -20.16 24.25 7.59
N GLU A 82 -18.89 23.89 7.72
CA GLU A 82 -17.77 24.77 7.40
C GLU A 82 -17.61 24.90 5.88
N GLY A 83 -18.12 23.92 5.13
CA GLY A 83 -17.89 23.76 3.70
C GLY A 83 -16.45 23.35 3.44
N ALA A 84 -16.22 22.55 2.40
CA ALA A 84 -14.90 22.53 1.78
C ALA A 84 -14.79 23.81 0.94
N ALA A 85 -14.62 24.96 1.60
CA ALA A 85 -14.54 26.26 0.94
C ALA A 85 -13.43 26.29 -0.13
N ASP A 86 -12.43 25.42 0.01
CA ASP A 86 -11.37 25.16 -0.97
C ASP A 86 -10.84 23.72 -0.90
N LYS A 87 -9.96 23.38 -1.85
CA LYS A 87 -9.28 22.07 -1.93
C LYS A 87 -8.40 21.78 -0.71
N GLN A 88 -7.81 22.80 -0.10
CA GLN A 88 -6.94 22.65 1.06
C GLN A 88 -7.75 22.10 2.25
N THR A 89 -8.94 22.63 2.49
CA THR A 89 -9.85 22.18 3.54
C THR A 89 -10.21 20.70 3.36
N SER A 90 -10.42 20.24 2.12
CA SER A 90 -10.63 18.82 1.85
C SER A 90 -9.42 17.93 2.18
N VAL A 91 -8.18 18.36 1.88
CA VAL A 91 -6.95 17.64 2.30
C VAL A 91 -6.95 17.43 3.81
N LEU A 92 -7.24 18.51 4.55
CA LEU A 92 -7.21 18.49 6.00
C LEU A 92 -8.26 17.53 6.57
N HIS A 93 -9.45 17.48 5.96
CA HIS A 93 -10.50 16.54 6.36
C HIS A 93 -10.10 15.09 6.08
N MET A 94 -9.50 14.80 4.93
CA MET A 94 -9.02 13.45 4.63
C MET A 94 -7.89 13.01 5.56
N LEU A 95 -6.90 13.88 5.84
CA LEU A 95 -5.86 13.58 6.82
C LEU A 95 -6.44 13.32 8.21
N GLN A 96 -7.48 14.05 8.60
CA GLN A 96 -8.19 13.80 9.86
C GLN A 96 -8.95 12.49 9.86
N MET A 97 -9.60 12.13 8.75
CA MET A 97 -10.29 10.86 8.58
C MET A 97 -9.30 9.69 8.64
N GLU A 98 -8.17 9.76 7.90
CA GLU A 98 -7.12 8.75 7.96
C GLU A 98 -6.57 8.61 9.38
N GLN A 99 -6.21 9.72 10.01
CA GLN A 99 -5.74 9.74 11.39
C GLN A 99 -6.78 9.26 12.41
N ARG A 100 -8.05 9.05 12.04
CA ARG A 100 -9.08 8.50 12.93
C ARG A 100 -9.38 7.03 12.64
N PHE A 101 -9.45 6.65 11.38
CA PHE A 101 -10.03 5.38 10.95
C PHE A 101 -9.14 4.55 10.04
N ASP A 102 -8.17 5.14 9.34
CA ASP A 102 -7.29 4.39 8.45
C ASP A 102 -5.90 4.26 9.08
N ARG A 103 -5.65 3.08 9.65
CA ARG A 103 -4.37 2.75 10.31
C ARG A 103 -3.43 1.97 9.40
N MET A 104 -3.86 1.60 8.20
CA MET A 104 -3.11 0.72 7.31
C MET A 104 -2.20 1.55 6.40
N GLN A 105 -0.89 1.47 6.60
CA GLN A 105 0.08 2.14 5.69
C GLN A 105 0.34 1.37 4.38
N GLY A 106 -0.21 0.16 4.25
CA GLY A 106 0.04 -0.80 3.18
C GLY A 106 -0.08 -2.22 3.70
N TYR A 107 0.19 -3.25 2.90
CA TYR A 107 0.20 -4.62 3.40
C TYR A 107 1.54 -4.98 4.04
N PRO A 108 1.56 -5.90 5.02
CA PRO A 108 2.80 -6.33 5.67
C PRO A 108 3.88 -6.81 4.68
N ALA A 109 3.46 -7.41 3.55
CA ALA A 109 4.36 -7.86 2.48
C ALA A 109 5.20 -6.72 1.86
N GLN A 110 4.71 -5.49 1.83
CA GLN A 110 5.48 -4.33 1.37
C GLN A 110 6.16 -3.59 2.52
N LEU A 111 5.48 -3.43 3.65
CA LEU A 111 5.99 -2.64 4.77
C LEU A 111 7.23 -3.27 5.42
N ARG A 112 7.31 -4.61 5.48
CA ARG A 112 8.46 -5.31 6.06
C ARG A 112 9.77 -5.04 5.32
N PRO A 113 9.88 -5.29 4.00
CA PRO A 113 11.09 -4.96 3.26
C PRO A 113 11.48 -3.48 3.36
N ILE A 114 10.49 -2.58 3.42
CA ILE A 114 10.74 -1.14 3.59
C ILE A 114 11.40 -0.86 4.95
N PHE A 115 10.85 -1.42 6.03
CA PHE A 115 11.41 -1.23 7.38
C PHE A 115 12.81 -1.84 7.51
N GLU A 116 13.01 -3.05 6.98
CA GLU A 116 14.30 -3.75 7.00
C GLU A 116 15.38 -2.96 6.25
N GLU A 117 15.08 -2.46 5.05
CA GLU A 117 16.02 -1.65 4.27
C GLU A 117 16.49 -0.41 5.03
N ILE A 118 15.59 0.23 5.78
CA ILE A 118 15.89 1.47 6.52
C ILE A 118 16.64 1.17 7.82
N THR A 119 16.28 0.10 8.52
CA THR A 119 16.75 -0.14 9.90
C THR A 119 17.91 -1.12 10.01
N ALA A 120 18.06 -2.08 9.09
CA ALA A 120 19.15 -3.04 9.12
C ALA A 120 20.54 -2.37 9.01
N PRO A 121 20.78 -1.37 8.13
CA PRO A 121 22.06 -0.67 8.06
C PRO A 121 22.45 0.08 9.33
N LEU A 122 21.49 0.30 10.23
CA LEU A 122 21.68 1.00 11.51
C LEU A 122 21.89 0.02 12.67
N GLY A 123 21.96 -1.30 12.43
CA GLY A 123 22.01 -2.33 13.48
C GLY A 123 23.07 -2.07 14.54
N ASP A 124 24.32 -1.89 14.12
CA ASP A 124 25.44 -1.65 15.06
C ASP A 124 25.33 -0.30 15.77
N ALA A 125 24.98 0.75 15.03
CA ALA A 125 24.86 2.10 15.57
C ALA A 125 23.72 2.21 16.61
N SER A 126 22.57 1.61 16.30
CA SER A 126 21.44 1.56 17.23
C SER A 126 21.74 0.67 18.43
N ARG A 127 22.38 -0.49 18.26
CA ARG A 127 22.80 -1.34 19.37
C ARG A 127 23.77 -0.64 20.31
N ALA A 128 24.73 0.12 19.79
CA ALA A 128 25.68 0.87 20.61
C ALA A 128 25.03 2.00 21.43
N VAL A 129 23.96 2.61 20.90
CA VAL A 129 23.32 3.79 21.51
C VAL A 129 22.11 3.44 22.36
N LEU A 130 21.23 2.57 21.85
CA LEU A 130 19.97 2.16 22.45
C LEU A 130 20.10 0.86 23.24
N GLY A 131 21.16 0.09 23.00
CA GLY A 131 21.37 -1.21 23.62
C GLY A 131 20.56 -2.36 23.01
N PHE A 132 19.97 -2.12 21.82
CA PHE A 132 19.30 -3.08 20.93
C PHE A 132 19.34 -2.55 19.48
N ALA A 133 19.19 -3.42 18.48
CA ALA A 133 19.10 -3.01 17.09
C ALA A 133 17.65 -2.70 16.68
N LEU A 134 17.44 -1.62 15.92
CA LEU A 134 16.08 -1.18 15.55
C LEU A 134 15.26 -2.26 14.80
N HIS A 135 15.90 -3.07 13.95
CA HIS A 135 15.20 -4.10 13.17
C HIS A 135 14.59 -5.21 14.04
N GLN A 136 15.16 -5.46 15.23
CA GLN A 136 14.70 -6.50 16.16
C GLN A 136 13.29 -6.24 16.70
N ALA A 137 12.79 -5.00 16.61
CA ALA A 137 11.43 -4.69 17.05
C ALA A 137 10.36 -5.44 16.22
N LEU A 138 10.58 -5.59 14.91
CA LEU A 138 9.68 -6.38 14.08
C LEU A 138 9.87 -7.88 14.30
N GLU A 139 11.11 -8.35 14.46
CA GLU A 139 11.37 -9.77 14.76
C GLU A 139 10.69 -10.19 16.07
N ALA A 140 10.77 -9.35 17.10
CA ALA A 140 10.06 -9.54 18.37
C ALA A 140 8.54 -9.53 18.18
N ALA A 141 8.01 -8.62 17.37
CA ALA A 141 6.58 -8.56 17.06
C ALA A 141 6.12 -9.84 16.35
N ASP A 142 6.87 -10.34 15.37
CA ASP A 142 6.52 -11.52 14.59
C ASP A 142 6.51 -12.79 15.41
N ILE A 143 7.56 -13.00 16.20
CA ILE A 143 7.68 -14.17 17.07
C ILE A 143 6.57 -14.17 18.11
N TYR A 144 6.31 -13.01 18.72
CA TYR A 144 5.25 -12.92 19.71
C TYR A 144 3.86 -13.05 19.06
N HIS A 145 3.67 -12.55 17.83
CA HIS A 145 2.46 -12.78 17.04
C HIS A 145 2.26 -14.27 16.72
N ALA A 146 3.30 -14.97 16.28
CA ALA A 146 3.25 -16.41 15.99
C ALA A 146 2.86 -17.23 17.22
N ARG A 147 3.43 -16.89 18.39
CA ARG A 147 3.06 -17.49 19.68
C ARG A 147 1.58 -17.26 20.02
N GLN A 148 1.06 -16.05 19.79
CA GLN A 148 -0.36 -15.74 20.01
C GLN A 148 -1.27 -16.46 19.03
N ALA A 149 -0.88 -16.55 17.76
CA ALA A 149 -1.63 -17.26 16.74
C ALA A 149 -1.73 -18.77 17.06
N ALA A 150 -0.61 -19.39 17.49
CA ALA A 150 -0.60 -20.80 17.92
C ALA A 150 -1.56 -21.03 19.09
N ARG A 151 -1.50 -20.17 20.12
CA ARG A 151 -2.42 -20.22 21.25
C ARG A 151 -3.89 -20.05 20.82
N LEU A 152 -4.17 -19.11 19.92
CA LEU A 152 -5.53 -18.90 19.42
C LEU A 152 -6.03 -20.15 18.68
N GLY A 153 -5.17 -20.79 17.89
CA GLY A 153 -5.47 -22.07 17.23
C GLY A 153 -5.86 -23.16 18.23
N GLU A 154 -5.06 -23.36 19.28
CA GLU A 154 -5.37 -24.34 20.36
C GLU A 154 -6.72 -24.06 21.04
N VAL A 155 -7.04 -22.79 21.28
CA VAL A 155 -8.32 -22.38 21.87
C VAL A 155 -9.47 -22.62 20.89
N MET A 156 -9.30 -22.29 19.61
CA MET A 156 -10.30 -22.53 18.59
C MET A 156 -10.61 -24.03 18.47
N ASP A 157 -9.59 -24.89 18.44
CA ASP A 157 -9.75 -26.35 18.40
C ASP A 157 -10.50 -26.87 19.64
N ALA A 158 -10.16 -26.37 20.83
CA ALA A 158 -10.83 -26.75 22.06
C ALA A 158 -12.33 -26.35 22.05
N PHE A 159 -12.65 -25.17 21.54
CA PHE A 159 -14.02 -24.68 21.45
C PHE A 159 -14.83 -25.35 20.33
N GLU A 160 -14.20 -25.70 19.21
CA GLU A 160 -14.83 -26.49 18.14
C GLU A 160 -15.24 -27.87 18.70
N ASN A 161 -14.33 -28.56 19.39
CA ASN A 161 -14.61 -29.83 20.05
C ASN A 161 -15.74 -29.70 21.09
N ALA A 162 -15.73 -28.64 21.91
CA ALA A 162 -16.80 -28.39 22.87
C ALA A 162 -18.14 -28.13 22.18
N SER A 163 -18.15 -27.38 21.07
CA SER A 163 -19.36 -27.07 20.31
C SER A 163 -20.00 -28.32 19.70
N ALA A 164 -19.21 -29.31 19.28
CA ALA A 164 -19.70 -30.58 18.75
C ALA A 164 -20.46 -31.41 19.79
N VAL A 165 -20.12 -31.24 21.08
CA VAL A 165 -20.79 -31.93 22.21
C VAL A 165 -22.08 -31.23 22.63
N LEU A 166 -22.16 -29.91 22.42
CA LEU A 166 -23.37 -29.11 22.67
C LEU A 166 -24.38 -29.37 21.54
N ALA A 167 -25.28 -30.35 21.72
CA ALA A 167 -26.29 -30.71 20.72
C ALA A 167 -27.04 -29.47 20.16
N PRO A 168 -27.34 -29.43 18.85
CA PRO A 168 -28.06 -28.30 18.27
C PRO A 168 -29.47 -28.23 18.89
N SER A 169 -29.71 -27.21 19.73
CA SER A 169 -31.06 -26.93 20.22
C SER A 169 -31.98 -26.67 19.02
N PRO A 170 -33.22 -27.19 18.99
CA PRO A 170 -34.19 -26.82 17.97
C PRO A 170 -34.61 -25.34 18.09
N ASP A 171 -34.42 -24.72 19.25
CA ASP A 171 -34.73 -23.32 19.48
C ASP A 171 -33.65 -22.38 18.94
N ARG A 172 -34.08 -21.35 18.21
CA ARG A 172 -33.18 -20.37 17.59
C ARG A 172 -32.47 -19.52 18.63
N GLU A 173 -33.17 -19.10 19.68
CA GLU A 173 -32.63 -18.22 20.71
C GLU A 173 -31.50 -18.92 21.48
N GLN A 174 -31.73 -20.17 21.89
CA GLN A 174 -30.69 -21.01 22.49
C GLN A 174 -29.48 -21.22 21.58
N ARG A 175 -29.67 -21.44 20.26
CA ARG A 175 -28.53 -21.54 19.32
C ARG A 175 -27.72 -20.25 19.24
N VAL A 176 -28.39 -19.09 19.20
CA VAL A 176 -27.70 -17.79 19.21
C VAL A 176 -26.94 -17.59 20.51
N GLN A 177 -27.54 -17.94 21.66
CA GLN A 177 -26.88 -17.82 22.96
C GLN A 177 -25.65 -18.72 23.08
N VAL A 178 -25.72 -19.96 22.59
CA VAL A 178 -24.57 -20.88 22.55
C VAL A 178 -23.49 -20.32 21.64
N ALA A 179 -23.82 -19.87 20.43
CA ALA A 179 -22.86 -19.27 19.52
C ALA A 179 -22.17 -18.04 20.14
N ALA A 180 -22.93 -17.12 20.73
CA ALA A 180 -22.38 -15.95 21.41
C ALA A 180 -21.45 -16.34 22.58
N THR A 181 -21.83 -17.36 23.36
CA THR A 181 -21.01 -17.86 24.46
C THR A 181 -19.70 -18.48 23.97
N LEU A 182 -19.75 -19.28 22.91
CA LEU A 182 -18.57 -19.87 22.28
C LEU A 182 -17.65 -18.79 21.72
N THR A 183 -18.20 -17.81 20.99
CA THR A 183 -17.44 -16.68 20.45
C THR A 183 -16.77 -15.85 21.56
N ALA A 184 -17.50 -15.51 22.62
CA ALA A 184 -16.92 -14.78 23.74
C ALA A 184 -15.88 -15.61 24.50
N GLY A 185 -16.09 -16.93 24.59
CA GLY A 185 -15.12 -17.86 25.14
C GLY A 185 -13.82 -17.88 24.35
N VAL A 186 -13.87 -18.09 23.02
CA VAL A 186 -12.69 -18.04 22.14
C VAL A 186 -11.97 -16.71 22.29
N ALA A 187 -12.69 -15.59 22.25
CA ALA A 187 -12.11 -14.26 22.43
C ALA A 187 -11.45 -14.08 23.81
N THR A 188 -12.03 -14.64 24.87
CA THR A 188 -11.50 -14.52 26.24
C THR A 188 -10.28 -15.40 26.47
N PHE A 189 -10.33 -16.66 26.06
CA PHE A 189 -9.24 -17.62 26.29
C PHE A 189 -8.11 -17.50 25.27
N GLY A 190 -8.42 -17.06 24.04
CA GLY A 190 -7.45 -16.75 23.00
C GLY A 190 -6.77 -15.39 23.19
N ALA A 191 -7.25 -14.56 24.11
CA ALA A 191 -6.66 -13.26 24.41
C ALA A 191 -5.19 -13.38 24.81
N SER A 192 -4.36 -12.47 24.32
CA SER A 192 -2.96 -12.34 24.72
C SER A 192 -2.84 -12.23 26.24
N PRO A 193 -1.91 -13.01 26.84
CA PRO A 193 -1.74 -13.01 28.28
C PRO A 193 -1.10 -11.71 28.76
N ILE A 194 -1.20 -11.47 30.06
CA ILE A 194 -0.28 -10.58 30.75
C ILE A 194 0.97 -11.40 31.04
N GLU A 195 2.11 -10.96 30.52
CA GLU A 195 3.39 -11.62 30.72
C GLU A 195 4.05 -11.06 31.97
N ASP A 196 4.55 -11.94 32.84
CA ASP A 196 5.35 -11.54 34.01
C ASP A 196 6.79 -11.16 33.65
N ASP A 197 7.28 -11.63 32.49
CA ASP A 197 8.60 -11.32 31.93
C ASP A 197 8.57 -11.41 30.40
N LEU A 198 7.86 -10.49 29.74
CA LEU A 198 7.87 -10.40 28.27
C LEU A 198 9.30 -10.31 27.69
N PRO A 199 10.25 -9.55 28.27
CA PRO A 199 11.64 -9.58 27.84
C PRO A 199 12.25 -10.99 27.85
N GLY A 200 12.01 -11.79 28.89
CA GLY A 200 12.51 -13.17 28.98
C GLY A 200 11.88 -14.13 27.99
N VAL A 201 10.58 -13.96 27.70
CA VAL A 201 9.89 -14.68 26.62
C VAL A 201 10.57 -14.38 25.29
N LEU A 202 10.71 -13.09 24.93
CA LEU A 202 11.34 -12.68 23.68
C LEU A 202 12.81 -13.11 23.59
N ALA A 203 13.57 -12.98 24.68
CA ALA A 203 14.99 -13.36 24.73
C ALA A 203 15.20 -14.84 24.45
N THR A 204 14.31 -15.68 24.97
CA THR A 204 14.34 -17.14 24.76
C THR A 204 14.05 -17.47 23.30
N GLU A 205 12.98 -16.91 22.75
CA GLU A 205 12.52 -17.21 21.39
C GLU A 205 13.47 -16.64 20.30
N LEU A 206 14.06 -15.47 20.54
CA LEU A 206 15.03 -14.83 19.64
C LEU A 206 16.48 -15.29 19.86
N ASN A 207 16.76 -16.09 20.90
CA ASN A 207 18.11 -16.39 21.35
C ASN A 207 18.97 -15.13 21.52
N ALA A 208 18.40 -14.12 22.20
CA ALA A 208 19.00 -12.81 22.44
C ALA A 208 19.25 -12.58 23.94
N PRO A 209 20.17 -11.69 24.33
CA PRO A 209 20.36 -11.34 25.74
C PRO A 209 19.09 -10.75 26.37
N HIS A 210 18.73 -11.19 27.56
CA HIS A 210 17.55 -10.68 28.30
C HIS A 210 17.58 -9.15 28.45
N GLU A 211 18.75 -8.60 28.79
CA GLU A 211 18.94 -7.15 28.98
C GLU A 211 18.68 -6.32 27.71
N GLU A 212 19.01 -6.89 26.54
CA GLU A 212 18.75 -6.28 25.24
C GLU A 212 17.25 -6.26 24.94
N MET A 213 16.55 -7.37 25.17
CA MET A 213 15.10 -7.45 25.02
C MET A 213 14.37 -6.58 26.04
N ALA A 214 14.89 -6.44 27.25
CA ALA A 214 14.31 -5.57 28.27
C ALA A 214 14.34 -4.10 27.82
N ARG A 215 15.42 -3.64 27.21
CA ARG A 215 15.51 -2.30 26.63
C ARG A 215 14.58 -2.12 25.42
N LEU A 216 14.49 -3.12 24.55
CA LEU A 216 13.57 -3.09 23.41
C LEU A 216 12.10 -3.00 23.88
N VAL A 217 11.69 -3.87 24.79
CA VAL A 217 10.33 -3.86 25.37
C VAL A 217 10.05 -2.53 26.05
N ALA A 218 11.00 -1.99 26.82
CA ALA A 218 10.85 -0.67 27.42
C ALA A 218 10.63 0.44 26.36
N ALA A 219 11.33 0.39 25.23
CA ALA A 219 11.15 1.32 24.11
C ALA A 219 9.79 1.15 23.39
N LEU A 220 9.21 -0.05 23.42
CA LEU A 220 7.88 -0.36 22.89
C LEU A 220 6.74 -0.12 23.90
N THR A 221 7.06 0.30 25.12
CA THR A 221 6.08 0.37 26.22
C THR A 221 5.39 1.74 26.31
N THR A 222 4.06 1.70 26.39
CA THR A 222 3.19 2.80 26.87
C THR A 222 2.85 2.56 28.35
N PRO A 223 3.34 3.41 29.28
CA PRO A 223 3.00 3.30 30.69
C PRO A 223 1.53 3.65 30.96
N LEU A 224 0.95 3.07 32.01
CA LEU A 224 -0.35 3.52 32.54
C LEU A 224 -0.28 4.97 33.04
N GLY A 225 -1.35 5.72 32.84
CA GLY A 225 -1.46 7.14 33.20
C GLY A 225 -0.61 8.09 32.36
N SER A 226 0.04 7.62 31.30
CA SER A 226 0.98 8.43 30.50
C SER A 226 0.30 9.40 29.53
N GLN A 227 -0.99 9.18 29.22
CA GLN A 227 -1.74 9.99 28.26
C GLN A 227 -3.14 10.42 28.74
N PRO A 228 -3.24 11.12 29.88
CA PRO A 228 -4.54 11.45 30.52
C PRO A 228 -5.42 12.40 29.69
N ALA A 229 -4.86 13.01 28.62
CA ALA A 229 -5.58 13.92 27.75
C ALA A 229 -6.35 13.21 26.61
N LEU A 230 -6.11 11.92 26.36
CA LEU A 230 -6.74 11.15 25.28
C LEU A 230 -8.26 11.03 25.52
N LYS A 231 -9.07 11.51 24.57
CA LYS A 231 -10.54 11.49 24.66
C LYS A 231 -11.25 11.09 23.38
N THR A 232 -10.64 11.28 22.22
CA THR A 232 -11.24 11.08 20.89
C THR A 232 -10.37 10.17 20.01
N LEU A 233 -10.96 9.60 18.96
CA LEU A 233 -10.22 8.79 17.97
C LEU A 233 -9.18 9.60 17.18
N GLY A 234 -9.33 10.93 17.18
CA GLY A 234 -8.41 11.86 16.53
C GLY A 234 -7.23 12.31 17.39
N ASP A 235 -7.25 11.99 18.69
CA ASP A 235 -6.15 12.33 19.59
C ASP A 235 -4.92 11.44 19.32
N THR A 236 -3.74 11.92 19.71
CA THR A 236 -2.52 11.12 19.60
C THR A 236 -2.53 10.03 20.67
N ASN A 237 -2.63 8.78 20.23
CA ASN A 237 -2.55 7.60 21.07
C ASN A 237 -1.12 7.04 21.07
N SER A 238 -0.39 7.16 22.18
CA SER A 238 0.97 6.64 22.30
C SER A 238 1.04 5.12 22.13
N LEU A 239 -0.03 4.40 22.48
CA LEU A 239 -0.11 2.95 22.34
C LEU A 239 0.05 2.49 20.89
N ARG A 240 -0.26 3.36 19.92
CA ARG A 240 -0.09 3.06 18.50
C ARG A 240 1.37 2.78 18.14
N ARG A 241 2.29 3.65 18.56
CA ARG A 241 3.74 3.51 18.33
C ARG A 241 4.43 2.63 19.36
N ARG A 242 3.86 2.54 20.55
CA ARG A 242 4.42 1.80 21.68
C ARG A 242 3.38 0.79 22.16
N PRO A 243 3.19 -0.32 21.41
CA PRO A 243 2.03 -1.21 21.52
C PRO A 243 2.02 -2.12 22.76
N VAL A 244 3.06 -2.05 23.58
CA VAL A 244 3.14 -2.81 24.85
C VAL A 244 2.56 -1.94 25.96
N ILE A 245 1.54 -2.42 26.67
CA ILE A 245 1.05 -1.77 27.89
C ILE A 245 1.91 -2.24 29.06
N GLY A 246 2.64 -1.32 29.70
CA GLY A 246 3.38 -1.58 30.92
C GLY A 246 2.47 -1.44 32.13
N LEU A 247 2.23 -2.53 32.86
CA LEU A 247 1.31 -2.55 34.00
C LEU A 247 2.02 -2.19 35.30
N ASP A 248 3.16 -2.79 35.55
CA ASP A 248 4.09 -2.49 36.64
C ASP A 248 5.53 -2.77 36.20
N ASN A 249 6.46 -2.91 37.15
CA ASN A 249 7.89 -3.04 36.85
C ASN A 249 8.27 -4.34 36.11
N SER A 250 7.43 -5.37 36.13
CA SER A 250 7.73 -6.65 35.46
C SER A 250 6.64 -7.06 34.48
N ARG A 251 5.38 -6.70 34.75
CA ARG A 251 4.24 -7.18 33.97
C ARG A 251 3.89 -6.29 32.79
N SER A 252 3.64 -6.91 31.65
CA SER A 252 3.26 -6.21 30.43
C SER A 252 2.24 -6.98 29.59
N LEU A 253 1.55 -6.26 28.71
CA LEU A 253 0.57 -6.82 27.78
C LEU A 253 0.83 -6.27 26.38
N TRP A 254 1.07 -7.16 25.42
CA TRP A 254 1.13 -6.80 24.00
C TRP A 254 0.01 -7.52 23.25
N ALA A 255 -1.15 -6.85 23.14
CA ALA A 255 -2.37 -7.51 22.70
C ALA A 255 -2.39 -7.88 21.21
N ARG A 256 -1.70 -7.12 20.35
CA ARG A 256 -1.71 -7.36 18.90
C ARG A 256 -0.36 -6.99 18.24
N PRO A 257 0.64 -7.87 18.31
CA PRO A 257 1.98 -7.59 17.80
C PRO A 257 2.05 -7.40 16.29
N GLY A 258 1.26 -8.17 15.52
CA GLY A 258 1.26 -8.08 14.06
C GLY A 258 0.91 -6.70 13.49
N ASP A 259 0.11 -5.90 14.21
CA ASP A 259 -0.29 -4.55 13.76
C ASP A 259 0.83 -3.52 13.92
N PHE A 260 1.86 -3.81 14.72
CA PHE A 260 2.98 -2.89 14.97
C PHE A 260 3.73 -2.49 13.68
N MET A 261 3.69 -3.34 12.65
CA MET A 261 4.28 -3.08 11.34
C MET A 261 3.88 -1.71 10.76
N HIS A 262 2.63 -1.28 10.96
CA HIS A 262 2.13 -0.02 10.42
C HIS A 262 2.73 1.22 11.09
N GLU A 263 3.36 1.06 12.26
CA GLU A 263 3.92 2.14 13.07
C GLU A 263 5.42 1.99 13.33
N ALA A 264 6.02 0.89 12.87
CA ALA A 264 7.39 0.55 13.21
C ALA A 264 8.40 1.64 12.82
N LEU A 265 8.22 2.29 11.66
CA LEU A 265 9.09 3.41 11.24
C LEU A 265 8.90 4.67 12.09
N ASP A 266 7.66 4.97 12.49
CA ASP A 266 7.35 6.10 13.38
C ASP A 266 7.91 5.83 14.78
N TRP A 267 7.76 4.60 15.28
CA TRP A 267 8.38 4.14 16.51
C TRP A 267 9.91 4.24 16.47
N ALA A 268 10.56 3.80 15.38
CA ALA A 268 12.01 3.85 15.25
C ALA A 268 12.53 5.30 15.31
N ALA A 269 11.80 6.24 14.70
CA ALA A 269 12.08 7.67 14.81
C ALA A 269 11.99 8.16 16.26
N ASP A 270 10.94 7.75 16.99
CA ASP A 270 10.73 8.10 18.40
C ASP A 270 11.80 7.49 19.31
N ALA A 271 12.22 6.24 19.06
CA ALA A 271 13.31 5.58 19.77
C ALA A 271 14.65 6.33 19.58
N CYS A 272 14.89 6.87 18.39
CA CYS A 272 16.07 7.67 18.09
C CYS A 272 15.99 9.12 18.60
N HIS A 273 14.82 9.60 19.04
CA HIS A 273 14.56 11.02 19.26
C HIS A 273 15.57 11.71 20.19
N ASN A 274 15.96 11.04 21.28
CA ASN A 274 16.89 11.56 22.28
C ASN A 274 18.37 11.40 21.88
N HIS A 275 18.64 10.89 20.68
CA HIS A 275 19.98 10.60 20.17
C HIS A 275 20.17 11.27 18.80
N PRO A 276 20.50 12.58 18.74
CA PRO A 276 20.46 13.37 17.51
C PRO A 276 21.27 12.80 16.34
N ASP A 277 22.43 12.22 16.61
CA ASP A 277 23.28 11.62 15.57
C ASP A 277 22.68 10.33 15.00
N LEU A 278 22.06 9.51 15.87
CA LEU A 278 21.35 8.31 15.44
C LEU A 278 20.08 8.70 14.67
N LEU A 279 19.31 9.68 15.16
CA LEU A 279 18.13 10.20 14.45
C LEU A 279 18.48 10.78 13.09
N LYS A 280 19.58 11.54 12.98
CA LYS A 280 20.07 12.06 11.70
C LYS A 280 20.46 10.94 10.75
N SER A 281 21.09 9.89 11.27
CA SER A 281 21.45 8.70 10.49
C SER A 281 20.21 7.93 10.04
N PHE A 282 19.20 7.81 10.91
CA PHE A 282 17.91 7.22 10.60
C PHE A 282 17.14 8.01 9.53
N ASP A 283 17.00 9.34 9.69
CA ASP A 283 16.35 10.20 8.70
C ASP A 283 17.08 10.14 7.34
N LYS A 284 18.41 9.99 7.35
CA LYS A 284 19.20 9.73 6.13
C LYS A 284 18.88 8.37 5.51
N GLN A 285 18.85 7.30 6.30
CA GLN A 285 18.52 5.96 5.79
C GLN A 285 17.09 5.87 5.28
N ARG A 286 16.15 6.63 5.84
CA ARG A 286 14.80 6.75 5.27
C ARG A 286 14.81 7.30 3.85
N GLN A 287 15.60 8.35 3.59
CA GLN A 287 15.74 8.91 2.25
C GLN A 287 16.48 7.94 1.32
N ASP A 288 17.68 7.49 1.71
CA ASP A 288 18.51 6.60 0.88
C ASP A 288 17.78 5.27 0.58
N GLY A 289 17.15 4.67 1.58
CA GLY A 289 16.38 3.43 1.45
C GLY A 289 15.12 3.59 0.60
N CYS A 290 14.43 4.73 0.68
CA CYS A 290 13.30 5.04 -0.19
C CYS A 290 13.74 5.10 -1.67
N GLU A 291 14.82 5.82 -1.97
CA GLU A 291 15.37 5.88 -3.34
C GLU A 291 15.80 4.49 -3.85
N GLU A 292 16.50 3.71 -3.02
CA GLU A 292 16.99 2.39 -3.42
C GLU A 292 15.86 1.38 -3.62
N LEU A 293 14.81 1.43 -2.80
CA LEU A 293 13.61 0.60 -3.00
C LEU A 293 12.89 0.98 -4.28
N VAL A 294 12.68 2.28 -4.56
CA VAL A 294 12.10 2.73 -5.84
C VAL A 294 12.92 2.20 -7.01
N ARG A 295 14.25 2.34 -6.95
CA ARG A 295 15.16 1.84 -7.99
C ARG A 295 15.00 0.34 -8.20
N ARG A 296 15.08 -0.48 -7.14
CA ARG A 296 14.94 -1.94 -7.22
C ARG A 296 13.58 -2.37 -7.74
N THR A 297 12.52 -1.74 -7.24
CA THR A 297 11.14 -2.02 -7.67
C THR A 297 10.95 -1.77 -9.16
N LEU A 298 11.43 -0.62 -9.66
CA LEU A 298 11.34 -0.33 -11.09
C LEU A 298 12.30 -1.19 -11.92
N ALA A 299 13.49 -1.53 -11.40
CA ALA A 299 14.42 -2.43 -12.08
C ALA A 299 13.88 -3.86 -12.20
N ALA A 300 13.08 -4.31 -11.24
CA ALA A 300 12.40 -5.61 -11.32
C ALA A 300 11.33 -5.66 -12.43
N VAL A 301 10.73 -4.53 -12.77
CA VAL A 301 9.74 -4.41 -13.85
C VAL A 301 10.43 -4.16 -15.20
N PHE A 302 11.23 -3.11 -15.30
CA PHE A 302 11.81 -2.63 -16.55
C PHE A 302 13.15 -3.29 -16.90
N GLY A 303 13.87 -3.82 -15.91
CA GLY A 303 15.22 -4.36 -16.07
C GLY A 303 16.32 -3.37 -15.67
N GLU A 304 17.34 -3.86 -14.98
CA GLU A 304 18.47 -3.07 -14.42
C GLU A 304 19.18 -2.18 -15.44
N ILE A 305 19.22 -2.59 -16.72
CA ILE A 305 19.91 -1.81 -17.77
C ILE A 305 19.20 -0.50 -18.11
N TYR A 306 17.89 -0.39 -17.84
CA TYR A 306 17.07 0.77 -18.18
C TYR A 306 16.75 1.65 -16.99
N VAL A 307 17.18 1.29 -15.77
CA VAL A 307 16.91 2.06 -14.56
C VAL A 307 18.19 2.69 -14.05
N HIS A 308 18.17 4.00 -13.86
CA HIS A 308 19.34 4.79 -13.50
C HIS A 308 19.09 5.54 -12.20
N HIS A 309 19.98 5.37 -11.22
CA HIS A 309 19.94 6.06 -9.93
C HIS A 309 20.83 7.30 -9.91
N GLY A 310 20.29 8.42 -9.41
CA GLY A 310 20.98 9.70 -9.29
C GLY A 310 21.49 10.21 -10.64
N ALA A 311 20.64 10.23 -11.66
CA ALA A 311 21.02 10.69 -12.99
C ALA A 311 21.13 12.22 -13.02
N THR A 312 22.32 12.72 -13.36
CA THR A 312 22.65 14.15 -13.40
C THR A 312 22.74 14.67 -14.83
N TYR A 313 22.45 15.96 -15.03
CA TYR A 313 22.62 16.61 -16.33
C TYR A 313 23.35 17.97 -16.24
N PRO A 314 24.03 18.39 -17.32
CA PRO A 314 24.84 19.62 -17.38
C PRO A 314 23.99 20.90 -17.49
N ASP A 315 23.17 21.15 -16.46
CA ASP A 315 22.44 22.40 -16.26
C ASP A 315 23.00 23.11 -14.99
N PRO A 316 22.84 24.45 -14.82
CA PRO A 316 23.36 25.14 -13.64
C PRO A 316 22.90 24.50 -12.33
N GLY A 317 23.87 24.22 -11.46
CA GLY A 317 23.64 23.52 -10.19
C GLY A 317 23.76 21.99 -10.27
N HIS A 318 24.04 21.42 -11.44
CA HIS A 318 24.11 19.97 -11.69
C HIS A 318 22.90 19.21 -11.13
N PRO A 319 21.68 19.54 -11.59
CA PRO A 319 20.49 18.84 -11.15
C PRO A 319 20.62 17.33 -11.33
N ASP A 320 20.04 16.60 -10.38
CA ASP A 320 19.80 15.18 -10.41
C ASP A 320 18.31 14.85 -10.44
N VAL A 321 18.03 13.63 -10.89
CA VAL A 321 16.78 12.91 -10.66
C VAL A 321 17.11 11.64 -9.89
N ASP A 322 16.33 11.35 -8.85
CA ASP A 322 16.57 10.23 -7.95
C ASP A 322 16.56 8.91 -8.74
N VAL A 323 15.51 8.65 -9.50
CA VAL A 323 15.41 7.48 -10.39
C VAL A 323 14.88 7.88 -11.77
N LEU A 324 15.60 7.45 -12.81
CA LEU A 324 15.20 7.59 -14.21
C LEU A 324 15.03 6.20 -14.82
N VAL A 325 13.84 5.91 -15.34
CA VAL A 325 13.64 4.78 -16.25
C VAL A 325 13.76 5.31 -17.67
N ALA A 326 14.67 4.75 -18.46
CA ALA A 326 14.94 5.12 -19.84
C ALA A 326 15.03 3.87 -20.73
N MET A 327 13.86 3.26 -20.97
CA MET A 327 13.70 2.12 -21.86
C MET A 327 13.27 2.62 -23.25
N PRO A 328 13.68 1.99 -24.37
CA PRO A 328 13.14 2.34 -25.68
C PRO A 328 11.59 2.31 -25.68
N GLY A 329 10.96 3.46 -25.89
CA GLY A 329 9.50 3.59 -25.84
C GLY A 329 8.88 3.82 -24.45
N ALA A 330 9.66 3.88 -23.37
CA ALA A 330 9.15 4.26 -22.04
C ALA A 330 10.14 5.15 -21.26
N VAL A 331 9.67 6.29 -20.74
CA VAL A 331 10.45 7.13 -19.83
C VAL A 331 9.66 7.46 -18.59
N LEU A 332 10.25 7.20 -17.41
CA LEU A 332 9.72 7.64 -16.12
C LEU A 332 10.76 8.53 -15.44
N THR A 333 10.34 9.72 -15.00
CA THR A 333 11.12 10.58 -14.11
C THR A 333 10.54 10.47 -12.71
N VAL A 334 11.33 9.95 -11.77
CA VAL A 334 10.85 9.59 -10.44
C VAL A 334 11.66 10.33 -9.38
N GLU A 335 10.96 11.08 -8.54
CA GLU A 335 11.53 11.71 -7.35
C GLU A 335 11.02 10.98 -6.11
N ALA A 336 11.92 10.56 -5.23
CA ALA A 336 11.61 9.80 -4.02
C ALA A 336 11.83 10.66 -2.77
N LYS A 337 10.86 10.68 -1.85
CA LYS A 337 10.91 11.48 -0.62
C LYS A 337 10.73 10.59 0.62
N GLY A 338 11.82 10.37 1.35
CA GLY A 338 11.86 9.62 2.61
C GLY A 338 11.53 10.44 3.87
N GLY A 339 11.16 11.71 3.70
CA GLY A 339 10.83 12.60 4.82
C GLY A 339 9.60 12.14 5.61
N ARG A 340 9.48 12.63 6.85
CA ARG A 340 8.38 12.28 7.78
C ARG A 340 7.39 13.43 8.00
N PHE A 341 6.14 13.07 8.27
CA PHE A 341 5.17 14.00 8.85
C PHE A 341 5.35 14.08 10.36
N THR A 342 5.26 15.30 10.89
CA THR A 342 5.18 15.51 12.35
C THR A 342 3.75 15.22 12.82
N ASP A 343 3.55 14.83 14.08
CA ASP A 343 2.19 14.59 14.63
C ASP A 343 1.21 15.76 14.42
N PRO A 344 1.61 17.05 14.58
CA PRO A 344 0.72 18.15 14.24
C PRO A 344 0.27 18.15 12.77
N ALA A 345 1.15 17.74 11.85
CA ALA A 345 0.81 17.64 10.42
C ALA A 345 -0.14 16.47 10.15
N ARG A 346 0.05 15.31 10.79
CA ARG A 346 -0.88 14.17 10.73
C ARG A 346 -2.27 14.53 11.29
N ARG A 347 -2.32 15.38 12.33
CA ARG A 347 -3.58 15.97 12.86
C ARG A 347 -4.14 17.11 12.01
N ALA A 348 -3.63 17.29 10.79
CA ALA A 348 -4.05 18.31 9.83
C ALA A 348 -3.91 19.76 10.36
N ALA A 349 -2.82 20.09 11.06
CA ALA A 349 -2.50 21.48 11.37
C ALA A 349 -2.14 22.24 10.08
N PRO A 350 -2.94 23.23 9.62
CA PRO A 350 -2.87 23.77 8.26
C PRO A 350 -1.47 24.25 7.83
N ASP A 351 -0.79 25.01 8.69
CA ASP A 351 0.55 25.55 8.38
C ASP A 351 1.62 24.46 8.22
N ARG A 352 1.49 23.37 8.99
CA ARG A 352 2.41 22.24 8.96
C ARG A 352 2.17 21.38 7.72
N VAL A 353 0.90 21.14 7.40
CA VAL A 353 0.46 20.48 6.18
C VAL A 353 0.99 21.24 4.96
N ASN A 354 0.70 22.54 4.85
CA ASN A 354 1.15 23.38 3.73
C ASN A 354 2.67 23.37 3.57
N ARG A 355 3.42 23.45 4.67
CA ARG A 355 4.89 23.37 4.63
C ARG A 355 5.35 22.03 4.08
N LYS A 356 4.76 20.93 4.53
CA LYS A 356 5.14 19.58 4.10
C LYS A 356 4.71 19.28 2.67
N THR A 357 3.55 19.76 2.22
CA THR A 357 3.15 19.69 0.81
C THR A 357 4.17 20.39 -0.09
N ARG A 358 4.62 21.61 0.27
CA ARG A 358 5.67 22.30 -0.49
C ARG A 358 6.99 21.53 -0.52
N GLU A 359 7.36 20.94 0.60
CA GLU A 359 8.61 20.19 0.75
C GLU A 359 8.61 18.89 -0.06
N PHE A 360 7.53 18.10 0.02
CA PHE A 360 7.47 16.77 -0.58
C PHE A 360 6.91 16.77 -2.00
N VAL A 361 6.02 17.70 -2.33
CA VAL A 361 5.37 17.71 -3.65
C VAL A 361 5.89 18.84 -4.52
N ASP A 362 5.85 20.10 -4.08
CA ASP A 362 6.13 21.23 -4.98
C ASP A 362 7.57 21.20 -5.50
N LYS A 363 8.54 20.94 -4.61
CA LYS A 363 9.94 20.77 -5.00
C LYS A 363 10.14 19.58 -5.95
N ALA A 364 9.49 18.47 -5.67
CA ALA A 364 9.57 17.27 -6.49
C ALA A 364 8.98 17.48 -7.89
N LEU A 365 7.88 18.23 -8.00
CA LEU A 365 7.30 18.67 -9.27
C LEU A 365 8.27 19.55 -10.05
N GLU A 366 8.89 20.54 -9.40
CA GLU A 366 9.89 21.41 -10.01
C GLU A 366 11.11 20.62 -10.54
N GLN A 367 11.61 19.66 -9.74
CA GLN A 367 12.70 18.77 -10.13
C GLN A 367 12.33 17.91 -11.34
N ASN A 368 11.17 17.25 -11.30
CA ASN A 368 10.68 16.43 -12.41
C ASN A 368 10.45 17.26 -13.68
N ALA A 369 9.75 18.39 -13.60
CA ALA A 369 9.50 19.23 -14.77
C ALA A 369 10.79 19.74 -15.42
N ARG A 370 11.79 20.10 -14.63
CA ARG A 370 13.11 20.48 -15.15
C ARG A 370 13.80 19.31 -15.87
N THR A 371 13.75 18.11 -15.29
CA THR A 371 14.33 16.90 -15.89
C THR A 371 13.62 16.52 -17.19
N ILE A 372 12.28 16.57 -17.21
CA ILE A 372 11.48 16.31 -18.42
C ILE A 372 11.82 17.31 -19.52
N ALA A 373 11.83 18.61 -19.22
CA ALA A 373 12.20 19.65 -20.18
C ALA A 373 13.63 19.46 -20.73
N TYR A 374 14.56 18.99 -19.89
CA TYR A 374 15.91 18.66 -20.31
C TYR A 374 15.92 17.48 -21.30
N LEU A 375 15.19 16.40 -21.00
CA LEU A 375 15.06 15.23 -21.88
C LEU A 375 14.42 15.60 -23.23
N GLU A 376 13.34 16.38 -23.21
CA GLU A 376 12.62 16.86 -24.41
C GLU A 376 13.49 17.77 -25.29
N SER A 377 14.46 18.47 -24.71
CA SER A 377 15.38 19.33 -25.47
C SER A 377 16.37 18.55 -26.35
N GLY A 378 16.37 17.21 -26.28
CA GLY A 378 17.28 16.34 -27.06
C GLY A 378 18.72 16.35 -26.57
N LYS A 379 19.00 16.97 -25.41
CA LYS A 379 20.33 17.04 -24.80
C LYS A 379 20.66 15.71 -24.10
N GLY A 380 21.01 14.67 -24.85
CA GLY A 380 21.30 13.30 -24.35
C GLY A 380 22.56 13.12 -23.51
N ASN A 381 22.98 14.14 -22.74
CA ASN A 381 24.21 14.13 -21.94
C ASN A 381 23.94 13.89 -20.44
N LEU A 382 23.16 12.86 -20.11
CA LEU A 382 22.99 12.46 -18.71
C LEU A 382 24.19 11.63 -18.22
N ARG A 383 24.50 11.75 -16.93
CA ARG A 383 25.56 11.01 -16.25
C ARG A 383 25.05 10.40 -14.95
N SER A 384 25.52 9.21 -14.60
CA SER A 384 25.29 8.65 -13.28
C SER A 384 25.94 9.50 -12.19
N ARG A 385 25.59 9.24 -10.92
CA ARG A 385 26.25 9.81 -9.74
C ARG A 385 27.79 9.71 -9.76
N ASN A 386 28.32 8.66 -10.41
CA ASN A 386 29.75 8.44 -10.60
C ASN A 386 30.32 9.10 -11.88
N LYS A 387 29.60 10.06 -12.45
CA LYS A 387 29.95 10.84 -13.65
C LYS A 387 30.09 10.03 -14.95
N LYS A 388 29.68 8.75 -14.95
CA LYS A 388 29.67 7.92 -16.18
C LYS A 388 28.51 8.33 -17.06
N ARG A 389 28.74 8.49 -18.37
CA ARG A 389 27.67 8.80 -19.32
C ARG A 389 26.63 7.68 -19.30
N LEU A 390 25.35 8.05 -19.22
CA LEU A 390 24.25 7.10 -19.37
C LEU A 390 24.02 6.83 -20.86
N LEU A 391 23.76 5.56 -21.19
CA LEU A 391 23.36 5.17 -22.53
C LEU A 391 21.84 5.28 -22.59
N LEU A 392 21.35 6.32 -23.26
CA LEU A 392 19.93 6.53 -23.46
C LEU A 392 19.54 6.11 -24.88
N PRO A 393 18.31 5.62 -25.08
CA PRO A 393 17.75 5.45 -26.42
C PRO A 393 17.79 6.75 -27.23
N ASP A 394 18.00 6.64 -28.54
CA ASP A 394 18.06 7.79 -29.46
C ASP A 394 16.74 8.58 -29.50
N HIS A 395 15.62 7.87 -29.32
CA HIS A 395 14.29 8.43 -29.28
C HIS A 395 13.63 8.11 -27.94
N LEU A 396 13.29 9.16 -27.20
CA LEU A 396 12.56 9.07 -25.94
C LEU A 396 11.11 9.52 -26.17
N PRO A 397 10.10 8.74 -25.77
CA PRO A 397 8.72 9.24 -25.69
C PRO A 397 8.60 10.35 -24.65
N PRO A 398 7.44 11.02 -24.57
CA PRO A 398 7.10 11.86 -23.42
C PRO A 398 7.30 11.11 -22.11
N ALA A 399 7.94 11.78 -21.16
CA ALA A 399 8.25 11.20 -19.86
C ALA A 399 7.05 11.29 -18.91
N VAL A 400 6.73 10.19 -18.23
CA VAL A 400 5.75 10.19 -17.15
C VAL A 400 6.43 10.64 -15.86
N SER A 401 5.85 11.63 -15.19
CA SER A 401 6.33 12.09 -13.90
C SER A 401 5.73 11.25 -12.78
N VAL A 402 6.58 10.79 -11.87
CA VAL A 402 6.18 10.07 -10.67
C VAL A 402 6.84 10.73 -9.45
N ILE A 403 6.09 10.90 -8.37
CA ILE A 403 6.63 11.28 -7.07
C ILE A 403 6.28 10.15 -6.11
N VAL A 404 7.30 9.57 -5.51
CA VAL A 404 7.17 8.50 -4.53
C VAL A 404 7.47 9.08 -3.15
N THR A 405 6.61 8.79 -2.19
CA THR A 405 6.80 9.22 -0.81
C THR A 405 6.83 8.03 0.11
N LEU A 406 7.67 8.06 1.14
CA LEU A 406 7.73 6.98 2.13
C LEU A 406 6.50 6.99 3.05
N GLU A 407 5.94 8.17 3.31
CA GLU A 407 4.74 8.36 4.11
C GLU A 407 3.49 8.39 3.23
N ARG A 408 2.36 7.94 3.76
CA ARG A 408 1.07 8.15 3.08
C ARG A 408 0.79 9.64 2.85
N VAL A 409 0.61 9.98 1.58
CA VAL A 409 0.28 11.33 1.09
C VAL A 409 -0.91 11.31 0.13
N ASP A 410 -1.67 10.23 0.11
CA ASP A 410 -2.82 10.03 -0.77
C ASP A 410 -3.84 11.21 -0.69
N PRO A 411 -4.09 11.81 0.50
CA PRO A 411 -4.89 13.02 0.61
C PRO A 411 -4.36 14.21 -0.19
N PHE A 412 -3.06 14.26 -0.44
CA PHE A 412 -2.44 15.31 -1.24
C PHE A 412 -2.56 15.03 -2.72
N ALA A 413 -2.50 13.75 -3.14
CA ALA A 413 -2.55 13.36 -4.56
C ALA A 413 -3.83 13.84 -5.24
N THR A 414 -4.94 13.83 -4.51
CA THR A 414 -6.27 14.22 -4.98
C THR A 414 -6.57 15.71 -4.85
N HIS A 415 -5.76 16.46 -4.10
CA HIS A 415 -6.10 17.81 -3.66
C HIS A 415 -4.95 18.81 -3.68
N LEU A 416 -3.93 18.58 -4.51
CA LEU A 416 -2.86 19.56 -4.70
C LEU A 416 -3.48 20.96 -4.96
N PRO A 417 -3.24 21.94 -4.07
CA PRO A 417 -4.16 23.03 -3.76
C PRO A 417 -4.54 24.03 -4.87
N ASP A 418 -4.05 23.91 -6.11
CA ASP A 418 -3.93 25.12 -6.94
C ASP A 418 -4.73 25.12 -8.26
N GLY A 419 -5.63 24.16 -8.48
CA GLY A 419 -6.45 24.14 -9.70
C GLY A 419 -5.62 24.20 -11.00
N GLY A 420 -4.45 23.54 -11.02
CA GLY A 420 -3.53 23.54 -12.16
C GLY A 420 -2.58 24.75 -12.25
N LYS A 421 -2.49 25.60 -11.20
CA LYS A 421 -1.61 26.79 -11.19
C LYS A 421 -0.24 26.59 -10.55
N ARG A 422 0.18 25.35 -10.29
CA ARG A 422 1.58 25.09 -9.93
C ARG A 422 2.43 25.33 -11.16
N ARG A 423 3.30 26.34 -11.11
CA ARG A 423 4.08 26.81 -12.27
C ARG A 423 4.94 25.72 -12.92
N ALA A 424 5.20 24.62 -12.22
CA ALA A 424 6.10 23.55 -12.64
C ALA A 424 5.44 22.16 -12.67
N GLU A 425 4.12 22.05 -12.82
CA GLU A 425 3.51 20.72 -13.07
C GLU A 425 3.84 20.23 -14.48
N PRO A 426 4.33 18.99 -14.66
CA PRO A 426 4.49 18.38 -15.97
C PRO A 426 3.20 18.41 -16.80
N LYS A 427 3.35 18.48 -18.13
CA LYS A 427 2.23 18.64 -19.07
C LYS A 427 1.18 17.53 -18.93
N ASP A 428 1.64 16.29 -18.80
CA ASP A 428 0.80 15.10 -18.77
C ASP A 428 0.40 14.69 -17.33
N GLY A 429 0.72 15.54 -16.35
CA GLY A 429 0.47 15.30 -14.93
C GLY A 429 1.58 14.53 -14.24
N THR A 430 1.35 14.23 -12.96
CA THR A 430 2.28 13.49 -12.10
C THR A 430 1.51 12.47 -11.28
N TRP A 431 2.00 11.23 -11.28
CA TRP A 431 1.52 10.20 -10.37
C TRP A 431 2.19 10.37 -9.01
N LEU A 432 1.43 10.80 -8.01
CA LEU A 432 1.88 10.82 -6.61
C LEU A 432 1.46 9.50 -5.95
N VAL A 433 2.42 8.79 -5.38
CA VAL A 433 2.21 7.45 -4.80
C VAL A 433 3.08 7.24 -3.57
N THR A 434 2.68 6.32 -2.70
CA THR A 434 3.51 5.90 -1.58
C THR A 434 4.48 4.81 -2.00
N LEU A 435 5.55 4.60 -1.24
CA LEU A 435 6.51 3.54 -1.53
C LEU A 435 5.84 2.16 -1.42
N ALA A 436 4.99 1.96 -0.41
CA ALA A 436 4.26 0.71 -0.23
C ALA A 436 3.34 0.42 -1.43
N ASP A 437 2.60 1.43 -1.89
CA ASP A 437 1.71 1.28 -3.05
C ASP A 437 2.48 1.09 -4.36
N LEU A 438 3.64 1.75 -4.54
CA LEU A 438 4.49 1.52 -5.70
C LEU A 438 4.97 0.07 -5.76
N VAL A 439 5.43 -0.48 -4.63
CA VAL A 439 5.88 -1.87 -4.53
C VAL A 439 4.72 -2.82 -4.82
N MET A 440 3.53 -2.55 -4.29
CA MET A 440 2.32 -3.32 -4.58
C MET A 440 1.98 -3.29 -6.09
N VAL A 441 1.94 -2.10 -6.69
CA VAL A 441 1.62 -1.93 -8.12
C VAL A 441 2.65 -2.66 -8.99
N ALA A 442 3.94 -2.59 -8.67
CA ALA A 442 4.99 -3.29 -9.40
C ALA A 442 4.94 -4.82 -9.21
N ASP A 443 4.55 -5.29 -8.03
CA ASP A 443 4.38 -6.73 -7.78
C ASP A 443 3.18 -7.30 -8.57
N ILE A 444 2.11 -6.51 -8.72
CA ILE A 444 0.92 -6.88 -9.50
C ILE A 444 1.17 -6.73 -11.01
N LEU A 445 1.69 -5.59 -11.45
CA LEU A 445 1.93 -5.21 -12.85
C LEU A 445 3.41 -5.43 -13.22
N ARG A 446 3.80 -6.70 -13.36
CA ARG A 446 5.22 -7.07 -13.58
C ARG A 446 5.73 -6.80 -14.99
N HIS A 447 4.83 -6.68 -15.96
CA HIS A 447 5.22 -6.41 -17.34
C HIS A 447 5.45 -4.91 -17.56
N PRO A 448 6.56 -4.48 -18.22
CA PRO A 448 6.84 -3.07 -18.50
C PRO A 448 5.67 -2.30 -19.12
N ALA A 449 4.96 -2.91 -20.07
CA ALA A 449 3.81 -2.30 -20.74
C ALA A 449 2.62 -2.06 -19.79
N GLU A 450 2.35 -3.00 -18.87
CA GLU A 450 1.26 -2.87 -17.90
C GLU A 450 1.56 -1.76 -16.91
N PHE A 451 2.75 -1.80 -16.30
CA PHE A 451 3.18 -0.79 -15.34
C PHE A 451 3.21 0.60 -15.97
N TYR A 452 3.83 0.73 -17.16
CA TYR A 452 3.93 2.01 -17.84
C TYR A 452 2.55 2.60 -18.18
N ALA A 453 1.64 1.78 -18.71
CA ALA A 453 0.29 2.23 -19.04
C ALA A 453 -0.51 2.64 -17.78
N TYR A 454 -0.34 1.92 -16.67
CA TYR A 454 -0.94 2.28 -15.39
C TYR A 454 -0.40 3.62 -14.87
N ALA A 455 0.92 3.77 -14.77
CA ALA A 455 1.58 4.99 -14.32
C ALA A 455 1.17 6.21 -15.18
N HIS A 456 1.14 6.04 -16.50
CA HIS A 456 0.65 7.07 -17.44
C HIS A 456 -0.82 7.43 -17.16
N THR A 457 -1.68 6.43 -16.98
CA THR A 457 -3.11 6.65 -16.68
C THR A 457 -3.30 7.39 -15.35
N ARG A 458 -2.52 7.04 -14.32
CA ARG A 458 -2.57 7.70 -13.01
C ARG A 458 -2.11 9.15 -13.07
N ALA A 459 -1.02 9.44 -13.80
CA ALA A 459 -0.58 10.82 -14.05
C ALA A 459 -1.67 11.63 -14.79
N ALA A 460 -2.31 11.03 -15.80
CA ALA A 460 -3.38 11.68 -16.55
C ALA A 460 -4.65 11.90 -15.70
N ILE A 461 -5.02 10.97 -14.80
CA ILE A 461 -6.11 11.14 -13.83
C ILE A 461 -5.82 12.34 -12.91
N ALA A 462 -4.60 12.42 -12.36
CA ALA A 462 -4.18 13.54 -11.52
C ALA A 462 -4.28 14.86 -12.29
N LYS A 463 -3.86 14.87 -13.57
CA LYS A 463 -3.96 16.05 -14.43
C LYS A 463 -5.40 16.48 -14.71
N ALA A 464 -6.28 15.52 -14.98
CA ALA A 464 -7.69 15.78 -15.27
C ALA A 464 -8.46 16.24 -14.03
N GLY A 465 -7.95 15.91 -12.83
CA GLY A 465 -8.57 16.23 -11.55
C GLY A 465 -9.63 15.21 -11.11
N GLY A 466 -9.72 14.06 -11.77
CA GLY A 466 -10.69 13.02 -11.47
C GLY A 466 -10.49 11.71 -12.25
N PRO A 467 -11.01 10.58 -11.75
CA PRO A 467 -11.68 10.43 -10.45
C PRO A 467 -10.70 10.60 -9.27
N ARG A 468 -11.24 10.96 -8.10
CA ARG A 468 -10.46 11.02 -6.85
C ARG A 468 -10.20 9.59 -6.36
N VAL A 469 -8.94 9.34 -6.00
CA VAL A 469 -8.43 8.08 -5.49
C VAL A 469 -7.99 8.30 -4.05
N PHE A 470 -8.62 7.59 -3.11
CA PHE A 470 -8.23 7.65 -1.70
C PHE A 470 -7.12 6.65 -1.37
N ILE A 471 -7.18 5.46 -1.97
CA ILE A 471 -6.24 4.37 -1.74
C ILE A 471 -5.82 3.85 -3.12
N GLU A 472 -4.51 3.71 -3.34
CA GLU A 472 -4.00 3.30 -4.65
C GLU A 472 -4.40 1.86 -5.01
N ALA A 473 -4.66 0.99 -4.02
CA ALA A 473 -5.22 -0.35 -4.24
C ALA A 473 -6.57 -0.32 -4.94
N ASP A 474 -7.43 0.67 -4.64
CA ASP A 474 -8.73 0.85 -5.30
C ASP A 474 -8.53 1.31 -6.75
N ALA A 475 -7.60 2.24 -6.98
CA ALA A 475 -7.25 2.68 -8.34
C ALA A 475 -6.69 1.55 -9.19
N LEU A 476 -5.85 0.70 -8.59
CA LEU A 476 -5.30 -0.48 -9.26
C LEU A 476 -6.42 -1.46 -9.59
N ALA A 477 -7.26 -1.83 -8.62
CA ALA A 477 -8.39 -2.73 -8.86
C ALA A 477 -9.35 -2.20 -9.95
N GLY A 478 -9.74 -0.93 -9.85
CA GLY A 478 -10.57 -0.28 -10.87
C GLY A 478 -9.91 -0.25 -12.25
N TRP A 479 -8.58 -0.09 -12.33
CA TRP A 479 -7.87 -0.19 -13.60
C TRP A 479 -7.83 -1.62 -14.14
N LEU A 480 -7.57 -2.62 -13.28
CA LEU A 480 -7.55 -4.04 -13.67
C LEU A 480 -8.91 -4.51 -14.22
N ASP A 481 -10.00 -4.09 -13.58
CA ASP A 481 -11.35 -4.55 -13.90
C ASP A 481 -12.05 -3.72 -14.97
N HIS A 482 -11.83 -2.40 -14.96
CA HIS A 482 -12.66 -1.45 -15.73
C HIS A 482 -11.84 -0.42 -16.51
N ARG A 483 -10.51 -0.51 -16.50
CA ARG A 483 -9.60 0.44 -17.16
C ARG A 483 -9.97 1.89 -16.86
N VAL A 484 -10.18 2.20 -15.58
CA VAL A 484 -10.55 3.55 -15.11
C VAL A 484 -9.74 4.62 -15.86
N GLN A 485 -10.45 5.55 -16.48
CA GLN A 485 -9.88 6.60 -17.32
C GLN A 485 -9.91 7.96 -16.61
N PRO A 486 -9.05 8.91 -17.04
CA PRO A 486 -9.14 10.30 -16.61
C PRO A 486 -10.52 10.90 -16.92
N VAL A 487 -11.09 11.57 -15.94
CA VAL A 487 -12.33 12.34 -16.08
C VAL A 487 -12.04 13.76 -15.64
N LYS A 488 -12.56 14.74 -16.38
CA LYS A 488 -12.52 16.15 -15.98
C LYS A 488 -13.86 16.51 -15.33
N PRO A 489 -13.96 16.55 -13.98
CA PRO A 489 -15.21 16.92 -13.31
C PRO A 489 -15.62 18.35 -13.69
N ALA A 490 -16.92 18.65 -13.69
CA ALA A 490 -17.37 20.03 -13.72
C ALA A 490 -16.88 20.80 -12.46
N PRO A 491 -16.86 22.15 -12.46
CA PRO A 491 -16.32 22.94 -11.35
C PRO A 491 -16.86 22.60 -9.96
N ASP A 492 -18.13 22.17 -9.88
CA ASP A 492 -18.83 21.84 -8.64
C ASP A 492 -19.07 20.32 -8.48
N GLU A 493 -18.54 19.51 -9.40
CA GLU A 493 -18.66 18.06 -9.35
C GLU A 493 -17.45 17.42 -8.69
N ILE A 494 -17.70 16.35 -7.94
CA ILE A 494 -16.67 15.48 -7.42
C ILE A 494 -16.97 14.07 -7.91
N VAL A 495 -16.04 13.53 -8.69
CA VAL A 495 -16.08 12.14 -9.14
C VAL A 495 -15.16 11.35 -8.23
N PHE A 496 -15.72 10.41 -7.47
CA PHE A 496 -14.96 9.47 -6.66
C PHE A 496 -14.83 8.15 -7.40
N LEU A 497 -13.69 7.49 -7.20
CA LEU A 497 -13.58 6.09 -7.55
C LEU A 497 -14.20 5.26 -6.42
N ASP A 498 -15.31 4.59 -6.72
CA ASP A 498 -15.98 3.65 -5.82
C ASP A 498 -15.83 2.25 -6.43
N THR A 499 -14.68 1.64 -6.19
CA THR A 499 -14.35 0.29 -6.67
C THR A 499 -13.86 -0.55 -5.51
N GLY A 500 -14.33 -1.80 -5.47
CA GLY A 500 -13.80 -2.78 -4.53
C GLY A 500 -12.37 -3.20 -4.90
N ASN A 501 -11.54 -3.41 -3.88
CA ASN A 501 -10.16 -3.90 -4.00
C ASN A 501 -10.03 -5.34 -3.49
N GLU A 502 -11.13 -6.13 -3.53
CA GLU A 502 -11.19 -7.46 -2.93
C GLU A 502 -10.13 -8.39 -3.50
N ALA A 503 -9.93 -8.41 -4.83
CA ALA A 503 -8.91 -9.28 -5.45
C ALA A 503 -7.49 -8.96 -4.97
N VAL A 504 -7.17 -7.68 -4.75
CA VAL A 504 -5.87 -7.23 -4.23
C VAL A 504 -5.73 -7.60 -2.75
N ASN A 505 -6.78 -7.35 -1.95
CA ASN A 505 -6.81 -7.71 -0.53
C ASN A 505 -6.70 -9.23 -0.33
N ASP A 506 -7.46 -10.02 -1.08
CA ASP A 506 -7.48 -11.47 -1.00
C ASP A 506 -6.10 -12.04 -1.35
N TYR A 507 -5.45 -11.48 -2.37
CA TYR A 507 -4.09 -11.84 -2.74
C TYR A 507 -3.12 -11.62 -1.59
N TYR A 508 -3.05 -10.41 -1.03
CA TYR A 508 -2.09 -10.13 0.06
C TYR A 508 -2.44 -10.79 1.39
N THR A 509 -3.72 -11.01 1.67
CA THR A 509 -4.17 -11.80 2.84
C THR A 509 -3.66 -13.23 2.73
N GLN A 510 -3.68 -13.81 1.53
CA GLN A 510 -3.13 -15.13 1.29
C GLN A 510 -1.60 -15.14 1.31
N VAL A 511 -0.91 -14.12 0.75
CA VAL A 511 0.56 -14.03 0.75
C VAL A 511 1.15 -14.05 2.17
N ILE A 512 0.46 -13.44 3.14
CA ILE A 512 0.93 -13.39 4.54
C ILE A 512 0.50 -14.61 5.37
N ALA A 513 -0.39 -15.46 4.86
CA ALA A 513 -0.85 -16.64 5.58
C ALA A 513 0.21 -17.76 5.49
N PRO A 514 0.66 -18.33 6.62
CA PRO A 514 1.81 -19.25 6.67
C PRO A 514 1.65 -20.52 5.81
N ASP A 515 0.41 -20.96 5.56
CA ASP A 515 0.11 -22.20 4.82
C ASP A 515 -0.53 -21.94 3.44
N SER A 516 -0.52 -20.70 2.95
CA SER A 516 -1.18 -20.41 1.67
C SER A 516 -0.37 -20.95 0.49
N ALA A 517 -1.01 -21.79 -0.33
CA ALA A 517 -0.51 -22.12 -1.64
C ALA A 517 -0.42 -20.83 -2.48
N SER A 518 0.70 -20.63 -3.20
CA SER A 518 0.99 -19.44 -4.03
C SER A 518 -0.27 -18.78 -4.61
N PRO A 519 -0.78 -17.71 -3.98
CA PRO A 519 -2.10 -17.19 -4.31
C PRO A 519 -2.12 -16.65 -5.74
N ALA A 520 -3.27 -16.75 -6.39
CA ALA A 520 -3.47 -16.22 -7.73
C ALA A 520 -3.37 -14.69 -7.67
N ARG A 521 -2.31 -14.14 -8.26
CA ARG A 521 -2.14 -12.70 -8.39
C ARG A 521 -3.23 -12.11 -9.28
N PRO A 522 -3.79 -10.93 -8.94
CA PRO A 522 -4.69 -10.20 -9.82
C PRO A 522 -3.99 -9.92 -11.16
N GLY A 523 -4.64 -10.26 -12.27
CA GLY A 523 -4.11 -10.00 -13.61
C GLY A 523 -4.82 -8.83 -14.26
N SER A 524 -4.15 -8.12 -15.17
CA SER A 524 -4.77 -7.05 -15.96
C SER A 524 -5.91 -7.55 -16.85
N GLY A 525 -6.00 -8.85 -17.12
CA GLY A 525 -6.93 -9.42 -18.09
C GLY A 525 -6.48 -9.28 -19.55
N VAL A 526 -5.32 -8.67 -19.79
CA VAL A 526 -4.66 -8.64 -21.10
C VAL A 526 -4.15 -10.05 -21.41
N LEU A 527 -4.28 -10.46 -22.66
CA LEU A 527 -3.83 -11.79 -23.08
C LEU A 527 -2.29 -11.83 -23.07
N ALA A 528 -1.70 -12.95 -22.62
CA ALA A 528 -0.25 -13.12 -22.59
C ALA A 528 0.36 -12.90 -23.98
N GLU A 529 -0.32 -13.37 -25.04
CA GLU A 529 0.13 -13.19 -26.42
C GLU A 529 0.22 -11.71 -26.82
N ILE A 530 -0.60 -10.83 -26.23
CA ILE A 530 -0.53 -9.38 -26.48
C ILE A 530 0.69 -8.78 -25.80
N LEU A 531 1.01 -9.20 -24.58
CA LEU A 531 2.20 -8.77 -23.86
C LEU A 531 3.47 -9.24 -24.60
N ASP A 532 3.51 -10.51 -25.02
CA ASP A 532 4.60 -11.06 -25.82
C ASP A 532 4.80 -10.28 -27.14
N SER A 533 3.70 -9.89 -27.79
CA SER A 533 3.77 -9.05 -28.99
C SER A 533 4.25 -7.64 -28.72
N LEU A 534 3.93 -7.06 -27.55
CA LEU A 534 4.49 -5.77 -27.13
C LEU A 534 6.00 -5.89 -26.88
N ASP A 535 6.50 -7.01 -26.37
CA ASP A 535 7.94 -7.25 -26.26
C ASP A 535 8.63 -7.35 -27.62
N VAL A 536 7.98 -7.95 -28.62
CA VAL A 536 8.47 -7.94 -30.01
C VAL A 536 8.51 -6.51 -30.54
N VAL A 537 7.44 -5.73 -30.36
CA VAL A 537 7.40 -4.32 -30.76
C VAL A 537 8.50 -3.52 -30.06
N HIS A 538 8.75 -3.74 -28.77
CA HIS A 538 9.83 -3.08 -28.04
C HIS A 538 11.19 -3.31 -28.70
N ARG A 539 11.47 -4.56 -29.10
CA ARG A 539 12.74 -4.94 -29.73
C ARG A 539 12.88 -4.44 -31.18
N GLU A 540 11.81 -4.52 -31.97
CA GLU A 540 11.86 -4.31 -33.42
C GLU A 540 11.42 -2.91 -33.86
N ARG A 541 10.52 -2.28 -33.10
CA ARG A 541 9.90 -0.98 -33.39
C ARG A 541 9.71 -0.14 -32.11
N PRO A 542 10.79 0.15 -31.36
CA PRO A 542 10.69 0.81 -30.05
C PRO A 542 9.95 2.16 -30.07
N GLN A 543 10.00 2.88 -31.20
CA GLN A 543 9.28 4.14 -31.38
C GLN A 543 7.74 3.98 -31.42
N ASP A 544 7.24 2.81 -31.81
CA ASP A 544 5.81 2.51 -31.86
C ASP A 544 5.30 1.92 -30.53
N TRP A 545 6.22 1.40 -29.68
CA TRP A 545 5.87 0.67 -28.47
C TRP A 545 5.02 1.49 -27.51
N ASN A 546 5.36 2.76 -27.30
CA ASN A 546 4.68 3.63 -26.35
C ASN A 546 3.17 3.75 -26.63
N GLY A 547 2.83 4.13 -27.87
CA GLY A 547 1.44 4.29 -28.29
C GLY A 547 0.69 2.97 -28.31
N LEU A 548 1.34 1.87 -28.71
CA LEU A 548 0.74 0.54 -28.73
C LEU A 548 0.50 -0.04 -27.34
N ALA A 549 1.42 0.16 -26.40
CA ALA A 549 1.25 -0.23 -25.00
C ALA A 549 0.06 0.50 -24.39
N ILE A 550 0.01 1.84 -24.48
CA ILE A 550 -1.13 2.62 -23.97
C ILE A 550 -2.44 2.19 -24.63
N ALA A 551 -2.47 2.03 -25.96
CA ALA A 551 -3.67 1.66 -26.68
C ALA A 551 -4.16 0.23 -26.36
N ALA A 552 -3.25 -0.73 -26.22
CA ALA A 552 -3.57 -2.10 -25.80
C ALA A 552 -4.09 -2.14 -24.37
N LEU A 553 -3.40 -1.46 -23.46
CA LEU A 553 -3.75 -1.46 -22.06
C LEU A 553 -4.96 -0.58 -21.75
N ALA A 554 -5.46 0.23 -22.68
CA ALA A 554 -6.75 0.93 -22.56
C ALA A 554 -7.97 0.07 -22.96
N VAL A 555 -7.77 -1.11 -23.58
CA VAL A 555 -8.89 -2.00 -23.96
C VAL A 555 -9.46 -2.70 -22.73
N GLN A 556 -10.80 -2.69 -22.61
CA GLN A 556 -11.51 -3.35 -21.52
C GLN A 556 -11.23 -4.87 -21.50
N PRO A 557 -11.09 -5.51 -20.33
CA PRO A 557 -10.82 -6.95 -20.23
C PRO A 557 -11.79 -7.83 -21.05
N GLU A 558 -13.09 -7.51 -21.06
CA GLU A 558 -14.12 -8.23 -21.80
C GLU A 558 -14.01 -8.08 -23.33
N ASP A 559 -13.44 -6.97 -23.80
CA ASP A 559 -13.31 -6.66 -25.23
C ASP A 559 -12.20 -7.46 -25.91
N TRP A 560 -11.36 -8.15 -25.15
CA TRP A 560 -10.38 -9.12 -25.67
C TRP A 560 -11.02 -10.42 -26.18
N ARG A 561 -12.33 -10.63 -25.94
CA ARG A 561 -13.04 -11.86 -26.31
C ARG A 561 -12.95 -12.24 -27.80
N PRO A 562 -13.03 -11.31 -28.78
CA PRO A 562 -12.86 -11.63 -30.20
C PRO A 562 -11.45 -12.15 -30.52
N VAL A 563 -10.40 -11.56 -29.93
CA VAL A 563 -9.00 -12.00 -30.11
C VAL A 563 -8.80 -13.39 -29.50
N ARG A 564 -9.29 -13.62 -28.28
CA ARG A 564 -9.24 -14.95 -27.63
C ARG A 564 -9.92 -16.03 -28.47
N LYS A 565 -11.05 -15.71 -29.11
CA LYS A 565 -11.75 -16.62 -30.04
C LYS A 565 -10.96 -16.86 -31.31
N ALA A 566 -10.24 -15.86 -31.82
CA ALA A 566 -9.39 -15.98 -32.99
C ALA A 566 -8.16 -16.86 -32.72
N LEU A 567 -7.45 -16.62 -31.62
CA LEU A 567 -6.30 -17.43 -31.18
C LEU A 567 -6.68 -18.91 -31.03
N ARG A 568 -7.80 -19.21 -30.34
CA ARG A 568 -8.31 -20.59 -30.22
C ARG A 568 -8.68 -21.22 -31.58
N ALA A 569 -9.17 -20.44 -32.53
CA ALA A 569 -9.53 -20.95 -33.86
C ALA A 569 -8.31 -21.19 -34.76
N ALA A 570 -7.19 -20.53 -34.47
CA ALA A 570 -5.92 -20.68 -35.18
C ALA A 570 -5.09 -21.88 -34.67
N GLN A 571 -5.41 -22.43 -33.49
CA GLN A 571 -4.75 -23.63 -32.98
C GLN A 571 -4.97 -24.85 -33.92
N PRO A 572 -3.93 -25.67 -34.18
CA PRO A 572 -3.97 -26.76 -35.17
C PRO A 572 -5.15 -27.72 -35.01
N ALA A 573 -5.49 -28.10 -33.76
CA ALA A 573 -6.59 -29.01 -33.45
C ALA A 573 -7.98 -28.46 -33.80
N ALA A 574 -8.17 -27.14 -33.81
CA ALA A 574 -9.45 -26.50 -34.12
C ALA A 574 -9.63 -26.17 -35.61
N SER A 575 -8.55 -26.18 -36.39
CA SER A 575 -8.47 -25.74 -37.80
C SER A 575 -9.24 -26.62 -38.80
N GLY A 576 -9.69 -27.81 -38.39
CA GLY A 576 -10.42 -28.76 -39.23
C GLY A 576 -11.79 -28.27 -39.68
N THR A 577 -12.42 -27.33 -38.96
CA THR A 577 -13.79 -26.88 -39.31
C THR A 577 -13.78 -25.66 -40.24
N ARG A 578 -14.70 -25.64 -41.23
CA ARG A 578 -14.90 -24.47 -42.13
C ARG A 578 -15.13 -23.17 -41.35
N ARG A 579 -15.80 -23.25 -40.18
CA ARG A 579 -16.07 -22.10 -39.31
C ARG A 579 -14.80 -21.58 -38.64
N ALA A 580 -13.90 -22.46 -38.20
CA ALA A 580 -12.59 -22.07 -37.65
C ALA A 580 -11.73 -21.38 -38.73
N ARG A 581 -11.63 -21.95 -39.94
CA ARG A 581 -10.90 -21.34 -41.07
C ARG A 581 -11.43 -19.95 -41.43
N LYS A 582 -12.76 -19.77 -41.48
CA LYS A 582 -13.36 -18.46 -41.74
C LYS A 582 -13.05 -17.45 -40.63
N ARG A 583 -12.98 -17.88 -39.37
CA ARG A 583 -12.61 -17.01 -38.23
C ARG A 583 -11.12 -16.66 -38.24
N ALA A 584 -10.24 -17.62 -38.50
CA ALA A 584 -8.81 -17.39 -38.66
C ALA A 584 -8.54 -16.38 -39.79
N ARG A 585 -9.21 -16.54 -40.95
CA ARG A 585 -9.10 -15.59 -42.06
C ARG A 585 -9.54 -14.17 -41.67
N ARG A 586 -10.68 -14.03 -40.99
CA ARG A 586 -11.13 -12.71 -40.49
C ARG A 586 -10.18 -12.10 -39.48
N ALA A 587 -9.50 -12.91 -38.68
CA ALA A 587 -8.50 -12.42 -37.73
C ALA A 587 -7.20 -12.00 -38.43
N ALA A 588 -6.87 -12.63 -39.56
CA ALA A 588 -5.80 -12.20 -40.45
C ALA A 588 -6.14 -10.89 -41.20
N ASP A 589 -7.43 -10.57 -41.37
CA ASP A 589 -7.88 -9.27 -41.91
C ASP A 589 -7.85 -8.13 -40.87
N GLY A 590 -7.56 -8.45 -39.60
CA GLY A 590 -7.46 -7.49 -38.49
C GLY A 590 -8.72 -7.38 -37.64
N ILE A 591 -8.54 -7.40 -36.32
CA ILE A 591 -9.57 -7.20 -35.30
C ILE A 591 -9.37 -5.80 -34.71
N ARG A 592 -10.22 -4.86 -35.09
CA ARG A 592 -10.20 -3.50 -34.51
C ARG A 592 -10.85 -3.53 -33.13
N LEU A 593 -10.08 -3.21 -32.09
CA LEU A 593 -10.55 -3.16 -30.71
C LEU A 593 -10.84 -1.72 -30.26
N SER A 594 -10.10 -0.75 -30.80
CA SER A 594 -10.31 0.66 -30.51
C SER A 594 -9.95 1.52 -31.75
N PRO A 595 -10.15 2.85 -31.70
CA PRO A 595 -9.66 3.74 -32.75
C PRO A 595 -8.14 3.65 -32.97
N HIS A 596 -7.39 3.26 -31.93
CA HIS A 596 -5.92 3.28 -31.90
C HIS A 596 -5.28 1.89 -31.87
N LEU A 597 -6.07 0.81 -31.90
CA LEU A 597 -5.57 -0.56 -31.85
C LEU A 597 -6.30 -1.50 -32.81
N THR A 598 -5.52 -2.08 -33.71
CA THR A 598 -5.93 -3.22 -34.53
C THR A 598 -4.99 -4.39 -34.28
N VAL A 599 -5.57 -5.56 -34.00
CA VAL A 599 -4.83 -6.79 -33.70
C VAL A 599 -4.99 -7.78 -34.85
N TYR A 600 -3.88 -8.25 -35.39
CA TYR A 600 -3.85 -9.27 -36.43
C TYR A 600 -3.41 -10.60 -35.82
N VAL A 601 -4.12 -11.68 -36.13
CA VAL A 601 -3.75 -13.03 -35.67
C VAL A 601 -3.31 -13.86 -36.86
N ARG A 602 -2.07 -14.35 -36.82
CA ARG A 602 -1.45 -15.16 -37.88
C ARG A 602 -1.06 -16.55 -37.38
N SER A 603 -1.17 -17.52 -38.29
CA SER A 603 -0.53 -18.83 -38.10
C SER A 603 0.95 -18.74 -38.49
N SER A 604 1.82 -19.38 -37.72
CA SER A 604 3.25 -19.56 -38.01
C SER A 604 3.53 -20.19 -39.39
N THR A 605 2.54 -20.84 -40.00
CA THR A 605 2.66 -21.56 -41.28
C THR A 605 2.30 -20.74 -42.53
N ASP A 606 1.78 -19.50 -42.38
CA ASP A 606 1.34 -18.67 -43.51
C ASP A 606 2.39 -17.60 -43.84
N GLU A 607 3.36 -17.94 -44.70
CA GLU A 607 4.46 -17.06 -45.14
C GLU A 607 4.02 -15.97 -46.14
N THR A 608 2.75 -15.95 -46.57
CA THR A 608 2.27 -14.94 -47.52
C THR A 608 2.06 -13.58 -46.82
N SER A 609 2.98 -12.64 -47.03
CA SER A 609 3.08 -11.36 -46.29
C SER A 609 2.12 -10.26 -46.81
N PRO A 610 1.55 -9.41 -45.94
CA PRO A 610 1.41 -7.98 -46.20
C PRO A 610 2.62 -7.21 -45.63
N PRO A 611 2.92 -6.02 -46.16
CA PRO A 611 4.10 -5.22 -45.85
C PRO A 611 3.94 -4.49 -44.50
N PRO A 612 4.84 -3.57 -44.07
CA PRO A 612 5.00 -3.24 -42.66
C PRO A 612 3.70 -2.69 -42.07
N LEU A 613 3.31 -3.32 -40.97
CA LEU A 613 2.11 -2.96 -40.23
C LEU A 613 2.29 -1.54 -39.68
N GLY A 614 1.32 -0.66 -39.94
CA GLY A 614 1.38 0.73 -39.48
C GLY A 614 1.47 0.86 -37.95
N PRO A 615 1.69 2.09 -37.44
CA PRO A 615 2.04 2.33 -36.03
C PRO A 615 0.95 1.92 -35.02
N THR A 616 -0.27 1.63 -35.46
CA THR A 616 -1.42 1.25 -34.61
C THR A 616 -1.73 -0.25 -34.65
N THR A 617 -0.75 -1.07 -35.01
CA THR A 617 -0.97 -2.48 -35.32
C THR A 617 -0.12 -3.44 -34.48
N LEU A 618 -0.79 -4.41 -33.86
CA LEU A 618 -0.16 -5.55 -33.20
C LEU A 618 -0.32 -6.83 -34.01
N LEU A 619 0.77 -7.57 -34.14
CA LEU A 619 0.79 -8.89 -34.77
C LEU A 619 0.94 -9.97 -33.72
N LEU A 620 -0.03 -10.87 -33.66
CA LEU A 620 0.02 -12.08 -32.83
C LEU A 620 0.38 -13.26 -33.74
N ASN A 621 1.50 -13.91 -33.45
CA ASN A 621 1.88 -15.16 -34.08
C ASN A 621 1.42 -16.31 -33.19
N THR A 622 0.61 -17.22 -33.71
CA THR A 622 0.29 -18.47 -33.01
C THR A 622 1.38 -19.50 -33.29
N PRO A 623 1.84 -20.25 -32.27
CA PRO A 623 2.84 -21.30 -32.44
C PRO A 623 2.42 -22.35 -33.49
#